data_AF-A0AAW2KMS0-F1
#
_entry.id   AF-A0AAW2KMS0-F1
#
_cell.length_a   1.000
_cell.length_b   1.000
_cell.length_c   1.000
_cell.angle_alpha   90.00
_cell.angle_beta   90.00
_cell.angle_gamma   90.00
#
_symmetry.space_group_name_H-M   'P 1'
#
loop_
_entity.id
_entity.type
_entity.pdbx_description
1 polymer ?
#
loop_
_entity_poly.entity_id
_entity_poly.type
_entity_poly.pdbx_seq_one_letter_code
_entity_poly.pdbx_strand_id
1 'polypeptide(L)'
;MRSGFGQCFVYRAPGSFYGRLFAAKSLHFVHSSSSLMWLSKVPGGVEMNKDNIYMASTSPRSVIDAYYEQFQEDFSTFLRCRAEEVVGGGRNVLSMFGRISEEASSVEGSYAWELLAMAIKEMVSEIWSFSLI
;
A
#
# COMPACT_ATOMS: atom_id res chain seq x y z
N MET A 1 -26.87 -32.43 9.56
CA MET A 1 -27.02 -31.06 10.09
C MET A 1 -27.03 -30.10 8.91
N ARG A 2 -28.15 -29.41 8.65
CA ARG A 2 -28.14 -28.27 7.71
C ARG A 2 -27.40 -27.14 8.42
N SER A 3 -26.32 -26.61 7.83
CA SER A 3 -25.64 -25.46 8.43
C SER A 3 -26.63 -24.29 8.47
N GLY A 4 -26.78 -23.67 9.63
CA GLY A 4 -27.77 -22.61 9.88
C GLY A 4 -27.46 -21.27 9.22
N PHE A 5 -26.70 -21.27 8.12
CA PHE A 5 -26.36 -20.07 7.37
C PHE A 5 -27.31 -19.92 6.19
N GLY A 6 -27.85 -18.71 6.01
CA GLY A 6 -28.72 -18.38 4.87
C GLY A 6 -28.01 -18.49 3.52
N GLN A 7 -28.72 -18.15 2.44
CA GLN A 7 -28.12 -18.11 1.09
C GLN A 7 -27.00 -17.07 1.01
N CYS A 8 -25.92 -17.40 0.28
CA CYS A 8 -24.76 -16.53 0.06
C CYS A 8 -24.58 -16.27 -1.44
N PHE A 9 -24.50 -15.00 -1.82
CA PHE A 9 -24.25 -14.57 -3.20
C PHE A 9 -22.93 -13.80 -3.27
N VAL A 10 -22.14 -14.07 -4.30
CA VAL A 10 -20.81 -13.48 -4.48
C VAL A 10 -20.81 -12.57 -5.72
N TYR A 11 -20.23 -11.38 -5.57
CA TYR A 11 -20.07 -10.40 -6.64
C TYR A 11 -18.65 -9.82 -6.61
N ARG A 12 -18.17 -9.37 -7.76
CA ARG A 12 -16.87 -8.71 -7.92
C ARG A 12 -17.06 -7.24 -8.29
N ALA A 13 -16.53 -6.33 -7.48
CA ALA A 13 -16.51 -4.90 -7.79
C ALA A 13 -15.15 -4.49 -8.37
N PRO A 14 -15.03 -4.21 -9.69
CA PRO A 14 -13.80 -3.69 -10.26
C PRO A 14 -13.60 -2.20 -9.89
N GLY A 15 -12.36 -1.82 -9.63
CA GLY A 15 -11.98 -0.43 -9.34
C GLY A 15 -10.98 -0.32 -8.19
N SER A 16 -10.38 0.86 -8.03
CA SER A 16 -9.50 1.14 -6.90
C SER A 16 -10.33 1.37 -5.63
N PHE A 17 -9.87 0.82 -4.50
CA PHE A 17 -10.49 1.06 -3.20
C PHE A 17 -10.20 2.48 -2.66
N TYR A 18 -9.34 3.25 -3.32
CA TYR A 18 -9.18 4.70 -3.11
C TYR A 18 -10.27 5.54 -3.80
N GLY A 19 -11.32 4.89 -4.32
CA GLY A 19 -12.56 5.52 -4.75
C GLY A 19 -13.79 4.83 -4.18
N ARG A 20 -14.96 5.38 -4.53
CA ARG A 20 -16.26 4.76 -4.28
C ARG A 20 -16.44 3.54 -5.19
N LEU A 21 -16.77 2.40 -4.59
CA LEU A 21 -17.04 1.12 -5.27
C LEU A 21 -18.49 0.66 -5.09
N PHE A 22 -19.16 1.13 -4.05
CA PHE A 22 -20.50 0.69 -3.69
C PHE A 22 -21.44 1.89 -3.52
N ALA A 23 -22.75 1.62 -3.53
CA ALA A 23 -23.76 2.62 -3.22
C ALA A 23 -23.63 3.10 -1.76
N ALA A 24 -24.22 4.25 -1.44
CA ALA A 24 -24.16 4.77 -0.08
C ALA A 24 -24.96 3.85 0.85
N LYS A 25 -24.44 3.60 2.06
CA LYS A 25 -25.11 2.79 3.10
C LYS A 25 -25.53 1.40 2.60
N SER A 26 -24.68 0.70 1.84
CA SER A 26 -24.95 -0.66 1.35
C SER A 26 -24.09 -1.73 2.03
N LEU A 27 -23.00 -1.35 2.69
CA LEU A 27 -22.06 -2.28 3.32
C LEU A 27 -22.31 -2.39 4.83
N HIS A 28 -22.50 -3.61 5.33
CA HIS A 28 -22.60 -3.88 6.77
C HIS A 28 -21.22 -4.11 7.39
N PHE A 29 -20.33 -4.74 6.63
CA PHE A 29 -19.01 -5.14 7.09
C PHE A 29 -18.01 -4.98 5.95
N VAL A 30 -16.87 -4.38 6.25
CA VAL A 30 -15.74 -4.23 5.33
C VAL A 30 -14.52 -4.89 5.95
N HIS A 31 -13.84 -5.70 5.15
CA HIS A 31 -12.57 -6.30 5.52
C HIS A 31 -11.53 -5.98 4.45
N SER A 32 -10.36 -5.53 4.88
CA SER A 32 -9.20 -5.33 4.02
C SER A 32 -7.97 -5.83 4.74
N SER A 33 -7.28 -6.78 4.12
CA SER A 33 -6.05 -7.35 4.66
C SER A 33 -4.92 -7.21 3.65
N SER A 34 -3.79 -6.69 4.13
CA SER A 34 -2.55 -6.51 3.36
C SER A 34 -2.73 -5.81 2.01
N SER A 35 -3.63 -4.83 1.95
CA SER A 35 -3.93 -4.05 0.73
C SER A 35 -3.63 -2.56 0.89
N LEU A 36 -3.85 -2.00 2.08
CA LEU A 36 -3.80 -0.54 2.30
C LEU A 36 -2.38 0.04 2.41
N MET A 37 -1.34 -0.79 2.39
CA MET A 37 0.05 -0.33 2.26
C MET A 37 0.42 0.04 0.81
N TRP A 38 -0.36 -0.40 -0.17
CA TRP A 38 -0.11 -0.11 -1.58
C TRP A 38 -0.66 1.25 -1.95
N LEU A 39 0.22 2.21 -2.16
CA LEU A 39 -0.16 3.57 -2.55
C LEU A 39 -0.89 3.60 -3.89
N SER A 40 -1.75 4.60 -4.06
CA SER A 40 -2.51 4.83 -5.30
C SER A 40 -1.62 5.24 -6.48
N LYS A 41 -0.46 5.84 -6.19
CA LYS A 41 0.54 6.31 -7.14
C LYS A 41 1.92 6.38 -6.49
N VAL A 42 2.96 6.52 -7.31
CA VAL A 42 4.30 6.89 -6.83
C VAL A 42 4.23 8.29 -6.24
N PRO A 43 4.73 8.53 -5.01
CA PRO A 43 4.73 9.87 -4.42
C PRO A 43 5.51 10.86 -5.30
N GLY A 44 5.04 12.10 -5.40
CA GLY A 44 5.79 13.15 -6.10
C GLY A 44 7.04 13.54 -5.31
N GLY A 45 8.12 13.94 -5.99
CA GLY A 45 9.34 14.41 -5.33
C GLY A 45 10.32 13.31 -4.91
N VAL A 46 10.05 12.04 -5.29
CA VAL A 46 10.93 10.90 -5.00
C VAL A 46 11.96 10.62 -6.11
N GLU A 47 12.01 11.45 -7.14
CA GLU A 47 12.93 11.32 -8.29
C GLU A 47 14.41 11.39 -7.87
N MET A 48 14.67 11.95 -6.69
CA MET A 48 16.01 12.04 -6.10
C MET A 48 16.45 10.76 -5.37
N ASN A 49 15.59 9.74 -5.24
CA ASN A 49 15.91 8.45 -4.61
C ASN A 49 16.67 7.52 -5.59
N LYS A 50 17.73 8.02 -6.24
CA LYS A 50 18.37 7.38 -7.40
C LYS A 50 18.88 5.96 -7.16
N ASP A 51 19.23 5.66 -5.92
CA ASP A 51 19.82 4.39 -5.52
C ASP A 51 18.81 3.42 -4.89
N ASN A 52 17.54 3.79 -4.72
CA ASN A 52 16.58 2.90 -4.08
C ASN A 52 15.23 2.92 -4.79
N ILE A 53 14.53 1.79 -4.74
CA ILE A 53 13.18 1.66 -5.30
C ILE A 53 12.07 1.94 -4.27
N TYR A 54 12.47 2.20 -3.02
CA TYR A 54 11.60 2.50 -1.88
C TYR A 54 12.36 3.34 -0.85
N MET A 55 11.71 3.69 0.26
CA MET A 55 12.38 4.31 1.42
C MET A 55 13.47 3.37 1.96
N ALA A 56 14.69 3.88 2.04
CA ALA A 56 15.85 3.18 2.60
C ALA A 56 16.65 4.12 3.51
N SER A 57 17.59 3.58 4.27
CA SER A 57 18.44 4.36 5.19
C SER A 57 19.29 5.44 4.49
N THR A 58 19.56 5.24 3.20
CA THR A 58 20.30 6.18 2.35
C THR A 58 19.39 7.19 1.64
N SER A 59 18.06 7.06 1.76
CA SER A 59 17.12 7.97 1.13
C SER A 59 17.12 9.35 1.80
N PRO A 60 17.05 10.46 1.02
CA PRO A 60 16.83 11.78 1.57
C PRO A 60 15.55 11.85 2.39
N ARG A 61 15.53 12.72 3.40
CA ARG A 61 14.34 12.89 4.27
C ARG A 61 13.09 13.27 3.48
N SER A 62 13.24 14.07 2.43
CA SER A 62 12.14 14.47 1.54
C SER A 62 11.43 13.28 0.87
N VAL A 63 12.14 12.19 0.60
CA VAL A 63 11.56 10.97 0.04
C VAL A 63 10.66 10.30 1.07
N ILE A 64 11.14 10.17 2.32
CA ILE A 64 10.38 9.58 3.42
C ILE A 64 9.10 10.38 3.67
N ASP A 65 9.22 11.71 3.74
CA ASP A 65 8.07 12.59 3.97
C ASP A 65 7.06 12.49 2.82
N ALA A 66 7.52 12.41 1.55
CA ALA A 66 6.63 12.22 0.39
C ALA A 66 5.85 10.90 0.44
N TYR A 67 6.48 9.79 0.81
CA TYR A 67 5.77 8.51 1.00
C TYR A 67 4.74 8.58 2.12
N TYR A 68 5.07 9.26 3.22
CA TYR A 68 4.16 9.44 4.34
C TYR A 68 2.95 10.29 3.96
N GLU A 69 3.16 11.43 3.29
CA GLU A 69 2.10 12.30 2.80
C GLU A 69 1.17 11.57 1.84
N GLN A 70 1.73 10.79 0.90
CA GLN A 70 0.92 10.01 -0.04
C GLN A 70 0.09 8.95 0.68
N PHE A 71 0.66 8.24 1.65
CA PHE A 71 -0.07 7.27 2.46
C PHE A 71 -1.21 7.93 3.24
N GLN A 72 -0.97 9.11 3.83
CA GLN A 72 -2.02 9.84 4.55
C GLN A 72 -3.17 10.25 3.64
N GLU A 73 -2.87 10.78 2.45
CA GLU A 73 -3.88 11.16 1.45
C GLU A 73 -4.72 9.94 1.03
N ASP A 74 -4.05 8.84 0.70
CA ASP A 74 -4.65 7.59 0.24
C ASP A 74 -5.52 6.96 1.33
N PHE A 75 -4.98 6.80 2.53
CA PHE A 75 -5.69 6.20 3.65
C PHE A 75 -6.90 7.04 4.09
N SER A 76 -6.76 8.37 4.12
CA SER A 76 -7.87 9.28 4.40
C SER A 76 -8.96 9.18 3.34
N THR A 77 -8.57 9.08 2.06
CA THR A 77 -9.51 8.91 0.95
C THR A 77 -10.26 7.58 1.05
N PHE A 78 -9.56 6.48 1.34
CA PHE A 78 -10.19 5.18 1.61
C PHE A 78 -11.22 5.27 2.74
N LEU A 79 -10.85 5.85 3.88
CA LEU A 79 -11.75 5.98 5.03
C LEU A 79 -12.98 6.81 4.70
N ARG A 80 -12.83 7.92 3.96
CA ARG A 80 -13.95 8.73 3.48
C ARG A 80 -14.90 7.93 2.58
N CYS A 81 -14.36 7.23 1.59
CA CYS A 81 -15.19 6.40 0.70
C CYS A 81 -15.93 5.31 1.48
N ARG A 82 -15.25 4.61 2.41
CA ARG A 82 -15.88 3.57 3.24
C ARG A 82 -16.90 4.16 4.21
N ALA A 83 -16.69 5.35 4.75
CA ALA A 83 -17.65 6.02 5.64
C ALA A 83 -18.99 6.32 4.94
N GLU A 84 -18.97 6.63 3.64
CA GLU A 84 -20.19 6.85 2.86
C GLU A 84 -20.92 5.54 2.50
N GLU A 85 -20.16 4.46 2.27
CA GLU A 85 -20.69 3.17 1.82
C GLU A 85 -21.19 2.29 2.97
N VAL A 86 -20.61 2.44 4.16
CA VAL A 86 -20.96 1.65 5.33
C VAL A 86 -22.23 2.17 6.00
N VAL A 87 -23.13 1.26 6.37
CA VAL A 87 -24.37 1.59 7.08
C VAL A 87 -24.10 2.12 8.50
N GLY A 88 -25.08 2.83 9.06
CA GLY A 88 -25.04 3.20 10.48
C GLY A 88 -24.90 1.95 11.36
N GLY A 89 -23.87 1.92 12.21
CA GLY A 89 -23.57 0.76 13.04
C GLY A 89 -22.81 -0.38 12.35
N GLY A 90 -22.38 -0.21 11.09
CA GLY A 90 -21.49 -1.15 10.40
C GLY A 90 -20.07 -1.17 10.98
N ARG A 91 -19.20 -2.03 10.44
CA ARG A 91 -17.81 -2.20 10.90
C ARG A 91 -16.82 -2.26 9.75
N ASN A 92 -15.65 -1.67 9.97
CA ASN A 92 -14.47 -1.82 9.13
C ASN A 92 -13.40 -2.55 9.95
N VAL A 93 -12.86 -3.65 9.43
CA VAL A 93 -11.73 -4.38 10.02
C VAL A 93 -10.58 -4.33 9.03
N LEU A 94 -9.49 -3.67 9.43
CA LEU A 94 -8.35 -3.40 8.56
C LEU A 94 -7.10 -4.02 9.17
N SER A 95 -6.36 -4.78 8.37
CA SER A 95 -5.03 -5.28 8.70
C SER A 95 -4.06 -4.93 7.58
N MET A 96 -2.89 -4.41 7.95
CA MET A 96 -1.84 -4.06 7.00
C MET A 96 -0.47 -4.16 7.67
N PHE A 97 0.58 -4.27 6.86
CA PHE A 97 1.94 -4.19 7.35
C PHE A 97 2.22 -2.76 7.82
N GLY A 98 2.70 -2.66 9.05
CA GLY A 98 3.23 -1.43 9.63
C GLY A 98 4.67 -1.64 10.07
N ARG A 99 5.16 -0.71 10.87
CA ARG A 99 6.49 -0.75 11.49
C ARG A 99 6.37 -0.38 12.96
N ILE A 100 7.25 -0.92 13.80
CA ILE A 100 7.33 -0.56 15.23
C ILE A 100 8.35 0.57 15.39
N SER A 101 9.48 0.48 14.69
CA SER A 101 10.49 1.53 14.71
C SER A 101 9.96 2.86 14.17
N GLU A 102 10.33 3.95 14.85
CA GLU A 102 10.07 5.33 14.41
C GLU A 102 10.88 5.73 13.17
N GLU A 103 11.97 5.03 12.89
CA GLU A 103 12.75 5.23 11.67
C GLU A 103 12.03 4.60 10.46
N ALA A 104 11.67 5.43 9.48
CA ALA A 104 10.91 4.97 8.31
C ALA A 104 11.71 4.05 7.40
N SER A 105 13.04 4.17 7.46
CA SER A 105 14.01 3.31 6.79
C SER A 105 14.35 2.04 7.57
N SER A 106 13.64 1.75 8.66
CA SER A 106 13.93 0.54 9.43
C SER A 106 13.69 -0.72 8.60
N VAL A 107 14.48 -1.74 8.88
CA VAL A 107 14.47 -3.05 8.20
C VAL A 107 13.07 -3.69 8.28
N GLU A 108 12.30 -3.43 9.33
CA GLU A 108 11.00 -4.04 9.60
C GLU A 108 9.95 -3.84 8.49
N GLY A 109 10.03 -2.73 7.74
CA GLY A 109 9.09 -2.41 6.65
C GLY A 109 9.74 -2.28 5.26
N SER A 110 11.07 -2.15 5.19
CA SER A 110 11.80 -1.85 3.95
C SER A 110 12.65 -3.02 3.44
N TYR A 111 12.90 -4.06 4.25
CA TYR A 111 13.90 -5.09 3.94
C TYR A 111 13.70 -5.78 2.59
N ALA A 112 12.47 -6.17 2.26
CA ALA A 112 12.17 -6.80 0.98
C ALA A 112 12.49 -5.88 -0.20
N TRP A 113 12.25 -4.57 -0.04
CA TRP A 113 12.54 -3.56 -1.06
C TRP A 113 14.03 -3.24 -1.16
N GLU A 114 14.75 -3.22 -0.04
CA GLU A 114 16.21 -3.03 -0.03
C GLU A 114 16.93 -4.19 -0.72
N LEU A 115 16.55 -5.45 -0.40
CA LEU A 115 17.09 -6.63 -1.08
C LEU A 115 16.82 -6.59 -2.59
N LEU A 116 15.60 -6.22 -2.99
CA LEU A 116 15.23 -6.09 -4.39
C LEU A 116 16.02 -4.96 -5.08
N ALA A 117 16.22 -3.82 -4.41
CA ALA A 117 17.04 -2.73 -4.94
C ALA A 117 18.48 -3.18 -5.18
N MET A 118 19.07 -3.96 -4.27
CA MET A 118 20.42 -4.51 -4.43
C MET A 118 20.49 -5.48 -5.61
N ALA A 119 19.54 -6.41 -5.73
CA ALA A 119 19.51 -7.34 -6.86
C ALA A 119 19.37 -6.60 -8.20
N ILE A 120 18.55 -5.55 -8.27
CA ILE A 120 18.41 -4.72 -9.47
C ILE A 120 19.72 -4.01 -9.80
N LYS A 121 20.40 -3.43 -8.81
CA LYS A 121 21.71 -2.78 -9.00
C LYS A 121 22.76 -3.74 -9.54
N GLU A 122 22.80 -4.96 -9.00
CA GLU A 122 23.74 -6.00 -9.43
C GLU A 122 23.48 -6.38 -10.89
N MET A 123 22.23 -6.67 -11.26
CA MET A 123 21.85 -6.96 -12.65
C MET A 123 22.20 -5.81 -13.62
N VAL A 124 22.00 -4.55 -13.19
CA VAL A 124 22.38 -3.38 -14.00
C VAL A 124 23.90 -3.32 -14.19
N SER A 125 24.68 -3.57 -13.13
CA SER A 125 26.16 -3.52 -13.18
C SER A 125 26.76 -4.57 -14.13
N GLU A 126 26.16 -5.76 -14.20
CA GLU A 126 26.59 -6.81 -15.13
C GLU A 126 26.44 -6.36 -16.59
N ILE A 127 25.32 -5.73 -16.96
CA ILE A 127 25.09 -5.23 -18.33
C ILE A 127 26.18 -4.24 -18.77
N TRP A 128 26.57 -3.33 -17.86
CA TRP A 128 27.64 -2.38 -18.14
C TRP A 128 29.00 -3.05 -18.28
N SER A 129 29.24 -4.12 -17.51
CA SER A 129 30.47 -4.91 -17.65
C SER A 129 30.55 -5.62 -19.00
N PHE A 130 29.43 -6.12 -19.56
CA PHE A 130 29.39 -6.71 -20.90
C PHE A 130 29.47 -5.69 -22.03
N SER A 131 29.11 -4.43 -21.79
CA SER A 131 29.16 -3.35 -22.80
C SER A 131 30.53 -2.67 -22.90
N LEU A 132 31.46 -3.00 -21.99
CA LEU A 132 32.83 -2.48 -21.91
C LEU A 132 33.90 -3.52 -22.29
N ILE A 133 33.47 -4.69 -22.80
CA ILE A 133 34.30 -5.73 -23.42
C ILE A 133 33.96 -5.77 -24.91
#